data_AF-A0AAX3A3P1-F1
#
_entry.id   AF-A0AAX3A3P1-F1
#
_cell.length_a   1.000
_cell.length_b   1.000
_cell.length_c   1.000
_cell.angle_alpha   90.00
_cell.angle_beta   90.00
_cell.angle_gamma   90.00
#
_symmetry.space_group_name_H-M   'P 1'
#
loop_
_entity.id
_entity.type
_entity.pdbx_description
1 polymer ?
#
loop_
_entity_poly.entity_id
_entity_poly.type
_entity_poly.pdbx_seq_one_letter_code
_entity_poly.pdbx_strand_id
1 'polypeptide(L)'
;MVLDQNICLHIAMFYFGQNCKYRPDLHELLTRFPYSKYFSRTHISSGWGIEELAWKRTGEFDAKNTRYVRWATDRVLSWDPDRVAYEFGHRHPPVERDKKWRQGVPLPEKDRHPLYAILASYAPMLRLCSLFKEKKRRGKDGGEWAFNQYVDWMMNEFGYQLAYESALAAYTLLDKKKQAEARGIFHIGGNETPDELADKAWAAAWDMQYARLVDMGPMGLMGFMDRKFRNIAVATEDSDPHDSKMRAQLIETIRNCAVYLMPSGVKIPESEFGSDLGYGVSFLRRTTPRKAGCDPLAALDSLERSMGVQRRTLTAFREYPGEDSSPAFLARLAQIDERPTTS
;
A
#
# COMPACT_ATOMS: atom_id res chain seq x y z
N MET A 1 -13.96 -5.38 5.24
CA MET A 1 -12.84 -6.26 4.80
C MET A 1 -12.35 -5.74 3.46
N VAL A 2 -11.06 -5.80 3.15
CA VAL A 2 -10.52 -5.43 1.83
C VAL A 2 -10.02 -6.70 1.13
N LEU A 3 -10.33 -6.84 -0.16
CA LEU A 3 -9.80 -7.90 -1.02
C LEU A 3 -8.54 -7.41 -1.73
N ASP A 4 -7.53 -8.27 -1.78
CA ASP A 4 -6.39 -8.10 -2.68
C ASP A 4 -6.75 -8.47 -4.13
N GLN A 5 -5.82 -8.22 -5.05
CA GLN A 5 -5.98 -8.59 -6.47
C GLN A 5 -6.23 -10.10 -6.66
N ASN A 6 -5.58 -10.96 -5.88
CA ASN A 6 -5.67 -12.42 -6.04
C ASN A 6 -7.06 -12.94 -5.72
N ILE A 7 -7.68 -12.48 -4.63
CA ILE A 7 -9.05 -12.84 -4.28
C ILE A 7 -10.04 -12.29 -5.32
N CYS A 8 -9.81 -11.09 -5.84
CA CYS A 8 -10.62 -10.54 -6.94
C CYS A 8 -10.53 -11.43 -8.20
N LEU A 9 -9.33 -11.89 -8.55
CA LEU A 9 -9.12 -12.84 -9.66
C LEU A 9 -9.81 -14.19 -9.41
N HIS A 10 -9.76 -14.72 -8.19
CA HIS A 10 -10.47 -15.96 -7.85
C HIS A 10 -11.98 -15.81 -8.00
N ILE A 11 -12.55 -14.67 -7.59
CA ILE A 11 -13.96 -14.35 -7.81
C ILE A 11 -14.28 -14.33 -9.31
N ALA A 12 -13.45 -13.67 -10.13
CA ALA A 12 -13.64 -13.63 -11.56
C ALA A 12 -13.56 -15.02 -12.20
N MET A 13 -12.56 -15.82 -11.85
CA MET A 13 -12.41 -17.19 -12.34
C MET A 13 -13.63 -18.06 -12.01
N PHE A 14 -14.19 -17.92 -10.80
CA PHE A 14 -15.44 -18.59 -10.41
C PHE A 14 -16.61 -18.11 -11.27
N TYR A 15 -16.81 -16.79 -11.35
CA TYR A 15 -17.95 -16.18 -12.03
C TYR A 15 -18.04 -16.54 -13.51
N PHE A 16 -16.88 -16.61 -14.18
CA PHE A 16 -16.76 -16.93 -15.60
C PHE A 16 -16.50 -18.42 -15.88
N GLY A 17 -16.37 -19.27 -14.85
CA GLY A 17 -16.18 -20.70 -15.01
C GLY A 17 -14.80 -21.12 -15.54
N GLN A 18 -13.75 -20.34 -15.28
CA GLN A 18 -12.39 -20.62 -15.77
C GLN A 18 -11.58 -21.54 -14.86
N ASN A 19 -11.79 -21.50 -13.54
CA ASN A 19 -11.04 -22.33 -12.58
C ASN A 19 -11.89 -22.61 -11.33
N CYS A 20 -11.83 -23.83 -10.80
CA CYS A 20 -12.56 -24.28 -9.61
C CYS A 20 -11.67 -24.52 -8.37
N LYS A 21 -10.35 -24.39 -8.49
CA LYS A 21 -9.39 -24.74 -7.43
C LYS A 21 -9.70 -24.09 -6.08
N TYR A 22 -10.05 -22.80 -6.09
CA TYR A 22 -10.31 -22.00 -4.89
C TYR A 22 -11.79 -21.84 -4.57
N ARG A 23 -12.67 -22.61 -5.24
CA ARG A 23 -14.12 -22.50 -5.09
C ARG A 23 -14.60 -22.79 -3.66
N PRO A 24 -14.08 -23.81 -2.94
CA PRO A 24 -14.47 -24.04 -1.55
C PRO A 24 -14.08 -22.89 -0.62
N ASP A 25 -12.83 -22.41 -0.70
CA ASP A 25 -12.32 -21.32 0.14
C ASP A 25 -13.07 -20.01 -0.12
N LEU A 26 -13.37 -19.73 -1.40
CA LEU A 26 -14.15 -18.56 -1.78
C LEU A 26 -15.60 -18.63 -1.28
N HIS A 27 -16.21 -19.82 -1.30
CA HIS A 27 -17.55 -20.02 -0.75
C HIS A 27 -17.58 -19.78 0.76
N GLU A 28 -16.59 -20.29 1.50
CA GLU A 28 -16.48 -20.04 2.94
C GLU A 28 -16.29 -18.55 3.21
N LEU A 29 -15.40 -17.88 2.48
CA LEU A 29 -15.16 -16.44 2.64
C LEU A 29 -16.46 -15.64 2.43
N LEU A 30 -17.18 -15.87 1.35
CA LEU A 30 -18.38 -15.10 1.01
C LEU A 30 -19.57 -15.37 1.94
N THR A 31 -19.63 -16.54 2.58
CA THR A 31 -20.71 -16.90 3.53
C THR A 31 -20.39 -16.52 4.97
N ARG A 32 -19.11 -16.39 5.33
CA ARG A 32 -18.66 -16.09 6.69
C ARG A 32 -18.69 -14.61 7.05
N PHE A 33 -18.50 -13.72 6.08
CA PHE A 33 -18.54 -12.27 6.33
C PHE A 33 -19.95 -11.70 6.17
N PRO A 34 -20.34 -10.73 7.02
CA PRO A 34 -21.71 -10.21 7.03
C PRO A 34 -22.07 -9.52 5.71
N TYR A 35 -23.11 -10.01 5.05
CA TYR A 35 -23.74 -9.32 3.94
C TYR A 35 -24.47 -8.07 4.43
N SER A 36 -24.38 -7.00 3.65
CA SER A 36 -25.10 -5.77 3.92
C SER A 36 -25.62 -5.18 2.62
N LYS A 37 -26.96 -5.17 2.47
CA LYS A 37 -27.65 -4.56 1.33
C LYS A 37 -27.38 -3.06 1.17
N TYR A 38 -27.02 -2.37 2.25
CA TYR A 38 -26.83 -0.91 2.30
C TYR A 38 -25.36 -0.46 2.20
N PHE A 39 -24.43 -1.31 1.74
CA PHE A 39 -23.00 -1.00 1.72
C PHE A 39 -22.52 -0.41 3.07
N SER A 40 -22.67 -1.18 4.15
CA SER A 40 -22.29 -0.73 5.49
C SER A 40 -20.78 -0.88 5.73
N ARG A 41 -20.30 -0.36 6.87
CA ARG A 41 -18.89 -0.42 7.29
C ARG A 41 -18.30 -1.83 7.35
N THR A 42 -19.13 -2.88 7.39
CA THR A 42 -18.69 -4.27 7.41
C THR A 42 -18.62 -4.93 6.03
N HIS A 43 -19.01 -4.21 4.96
CA HIS A 43 -19.01 -4.74 3.60
C HIS A 43 -17.58 -5.06 3.12
N ILE A 44 -17.50 -6.00 2.18
CA ILE A 44 -16.27 -6.39 1.52
C ILE A 44 -15.96 -5.36 0.44
N SER A 45 -14.78 -4.77 0.44
CA SER A 45 -14.33 -3.81 -0.56
C SER A 45 -13.29 -4.44 -1.48
N SER A 46 -13.50 -4.35 -2.78
CA SER A 46 -12.58 -4.83 -3.82
C SER A 46 -11.79 -3.71 -4.50
N GLY A 47 -12.08 -2.45 -4.19
CA GLY A 47 -11.56 -1.30 -4.95
C GLY A 47 -10.03 -1.35 -5.13
N TRP A 48 -9.29 -1.61 -4.05
CA TRP A 48 -7.82 -1.70 -4.10
C TRP A 48 -7.30 -2.86 -4.95
N GLY A 49 -7.88 -4.06 -4.81
CA GLY A 49 -7.53 -5.20 -5.66
C GLY A 49 -7.85 -4.98 -7.14
N ILE A 50 -8.87 -4.17 -7.45
CA ILE A 50 -9.16 -3.76 -8.82
C ILE A 50 -8.16 -2.70 -9.30
N GLU A 51 -7.80 -1.72 -8.48
CA GLU A 51 -6.80 -0.69 -8.85
C GLU A 51 -5.40 -1.28 -9.08
N GLU A 52 -4.98 -2.20 -8.20
CA GLU A 52 -3.73 -2.95 -8.34
C GLU A 52 -3.68 -3.73 -9.65
N LEU A 53 -4.79 -4.39 -10.01
CA LEU A 53 -4.93 -5.10 -11.29
C LEU A 53 -4.89 -4.16 -12.49
N ALA A 54 -5.52 -2.99 -12.36
CA ALA A 54 -5.80 -2.11 -13.48
C ALA A 54 -4.58 -1.36 -13.96
N TRP A 55 -3.72 -0.93 -13.04
CA TRP A 55 -2.63 -0.01 -13.32
C TRP A 55 -1.26 -0.64 -13.16
N LYS A 56 -0.47 -0.57 -14.23
CA LYS A 56 0.99 -0.71 -14.10
C LYS A 56 1.58 0.61 -13.63
N ARG A 57 2.74 0.52 -12.96
CA ARG A 57 3.59 1.64 -12.58
C ARG A 57 3.85 2.64 -13.71
N THR A 58 3.94 2.16 -14.94
CA THR A 58 4.24 2.96 -16.14
C THR A 58 3.02 3.70 -16.72
N GLY A 59 1.86 3.65 -16.05
CA GLY A 59 0.65 4.29 -16.55
C GLY A 59 -0.11 3.47 -17.60
N GLU A 60 0.35 2.26 -17.93
CA GLU A 60 -0.45 1.32 -18.72
C GLU A 60 -1.69 0.89 -17.91
N PHE A 61 -2.86 1.00 -18.54
CA PHE A 61 -4.14 0.63 -17.92
C PHE A 61 -4.77 -0.54 -18.66
N ASP A 62 -4.94 -1.67 -17.97
CA ASP A 62 -5.54 -2.88 -18.55
C ASP A 62 -7.07 -2.82 -18.43
N ALA A 63 -7.70 -2.01 -19.28
CA ALA A 63 -9.15 -1.83 -19.27
C ALA A 63 -9.92 -3.16 -19.48
N LYS A 64 -9.36 -4.08 -20.27
CA LYS A 64 -10.01 -5.37 -20.58
C LYS A 64 -10.08 -6.26 -19.35
N ASN A 65 -8.94 -6.46 -18.68
CA ASN A 65 -8.86 -7.28 -17.50
C ASN A 65 -9.57 -6.60 -16.31
N THR A 66 -9.45 -5.28 -16.18
CA THR A 66 -10.18 -4.49 -15.18
C THR A 66 -11.68 -4.66 -15.33
N ARG A 67 -12.23 -4.51 -16.55
CA ARG A 67 -13.66 -4.74 -16.81
C ARG A 67 -14.08 -6.13 -16.36
N TYR A 68 -13.30 -7.13 -16.75
CA TYR A 68 -13.59 -8.53 -16.50
C TYR A 68 -13.65 -8.82 -14.99
N VAL A 69 -12.62 -8.43 -14.23
CA VAL A 69 -12.55 -8.69 -12.79
C VAL A 69 -13.52 -7.80 -12.01
N ARG A 70 -13.58 -6.49 -12.30
CA ARG A 70 -14.51 -5.55 -11.64
C ARG A 70 -15.95 -6.01 -11.78
N TRP A 71 -16.37 -6.41 -12.99
CA TRP A 71 -17.73 -6.89 -13.22
C TRP A 71 -18.07 -8.11 -12.37
N ALA A 72 -17.22 -9.15 -12.39
CA ALA A 72 -17.46 -10.35 -11.59
C ALA A 72 -17.51 -10.04 -10.10
N THR A 73 -16.57 -9.24 -9.61
CA THR A 73 -16.48 -8.90 -8.18
C THR A 73 -17.67 -8.09 -7.72
N ASP A 74 -18.10 -7.07 -8.47
CA ASP A 74 -19.28 -6.27 -8.14
C ASP A 74 -20.55 -7.12 -8.11
N ARG A 75 -20.68 -8.10 -9.02
CA ARG A 75 -21.82 -9.01 -9.03
C ARG A 75 -21.81 -9.92 -7.81
N VAL A 76 -20.71 -10.61 -7.57
CA VAL A 76 -20.59 -11.62 -6.50
C VAL A 76 -20.71 -10.98 -5.12
N LEU A 77 -20.08 -9.83 -4.89
CA LEU A 77 -20.17 -9.12 -3.60
C LEU A 77 -21.54 -8.48 -3.34
N SER A 78 -22.38 -8.31 -4.37
CA SER A 78 -23.76 -7.82 -4.21
C SER A 78 -24.76 -8.90 -3.77
N TRP A 79 -24.36 -10.18 -3.79
CA TRP A 79 -25.22 -11.31 -3.47
C TRP A 79 -25.38 -11.47 -1.96
N ASP A 80 -26.60 -11.77 -1.54
CA ASP A 80 -26.86 -12.27 -0.19
C ASP A 80 -26.34 -13.72 -0.03
N PRO A 81 -26.24 -14.23 1.22
CA PRO A 81 -25.70 -15.57 1.46
C PRO A 81 -26.48 -16.70 0.76
N ASP A 82 -27.80 -16.58 0.63
CA ASP A 82 -28.63 -17.58 -0.06
C ASP A 82 -28.30 -17.63 -1.55
N ARG A 83 -28.11 -16.46 -2.18
CA ARG A 83 -27.68 -16.37 -3.57
C ARG A 83 -26.27 -16.90 -3.77
N VAL A 84 -25.35 -16.63 -2.83
CA VAL A 84 -24.00 -17.23 -2.85
C VAL A 84 -24.11 -18.76 -2.85
N ALA A 85 -24.83 -19.35 -1.88
CA ALA A 85 -24.98 -20.80 -1.80
C ALA A 85 -25.60 -21.40 -3.08
N TYR A 86 -26.63 -20.74 -3.63
CA TYR A 86 -27.26 -21.15 -4.89
C TYR A 86 -26.28 -21.15 -6.08
N GLU A 87 -25.53 -20.06 -6.28
CA GLU A 87 -24.61 -19.94 -7.42
C GLU A 87 -23.42 -20.91 -7.29
N PHE A 88 -22.93 -21.12 -6.07
CA PHE A 88 -21.87 -22.09 -5.80
C PHE A 88 -22.33 -23.55 -5.87
N GLY A 89 -23.62 -23.83 -5.68
CA GLY A 89 -24.23 -25.15 -5.94
C GLY A 89 -24.61 -25.39 -7.41
N HIS A 90 -24.55 -24.36 -8.26
CA HIS A 90 -25.02 -24.45 -9.63
C HIS A 90 -24.00 -25.14 -10.57
N ARG A 91 -24.51 -25.95 -11.52
CA ARG A 91 -23.71 -26.68 -12.51
C ARG A 91 -23.00 -25.75 -13.50
N HIS A 92 -23.69 -24.69 -13.92
CA HIS A 92 -23.23 -23.75 -14.93
C HIS A 92 -22.74 -22.45 -14.29
N PRO A 93 -21.65 -21.83 -14.80
CA PRO A 93 -21.10 -20.62 -14.22
C PRO A 93 -22.09 -19.44 -14.29
N PRO A 94 -22.02 -18.49 -13.33
CA PRO A 94 -22.91 -17.33 -13.28
C PRO A 94 -23.01 -16.53 -14.59
N VAL A 95 -21.89 -16.36 -15.31
CA VAL A 95 -21.86 -15.59 -16.58
C VAL A 95 -22.84 -16.12 -17.63
N GLU A 96 -23.14 -17.43 -17.65
CA GLU A 96 -24.09 -18.01 -18.60
C GLU A 96 -25.54 -17.54 -18.37
N ARG A 97 -25.81 -16.87 -17.26
CA ARG A 97 -27.12 -16.30 -16.94
C ARG A 97 -27.09 -14.78 -16.88
N ASP A 98 -25.92 -14.15 -17.08
CA ASP A 98 -25.80 -12.70 -17.08
C ASP A 98 -26.08 -12.09 -18.46
N LYS A 99 -27.31 -11.61 -18.62
CA LYS A 99 -27.76 -10.89 -19.81
C LYS A 99 -27.01 -9.57 -20.01
N LYS A 100 -26.65 -8.85 -18.94
CA LYS A 100 -25.95 -7.56 -19.05
C LYS A 100 -24.53 -7.73 -19.56
N TRP A 101 -23.81 -8.75 -19.07
CA TRP A 101 -22.50 -9.10 -19.62
C TRP A 101 -22.56 -9.39 -21.12
N ARG A 102 -23.52 -10.21 -21.54
CA ARG A 102 -23.73 -10.58 -22.96
C ARG A 102 -24.11 -9.40 -23.85
N GLN A 103 -24.81 -8.40 -23.30
CA GLN A 103 -25.16 -7.17 -24.02
C GLN A 103 -23.97 -6.24 -24.24
N GLY A 104 -22.82 -6.52 -23.62
CA GLY A 104 -21.60 -5.73 -23.80
C GLY A 104 -21.46 -4.66 -22.74
N VAL A 105 -20.90 -5.03 -21.58
CA VAL A 105 -20.50 -4.06 -20.56
C VAL A 105 -19.35 -3.21 -21.11
N PRO A 106 -19.42 -1.86 -21.00
CA PRO A 106 -18.37 -0.98 -21.51
C PRO A 106 -17.04 -1.22 -20.80
N LEU A 107 -15.94 -0.88 -21.47
CA LEU A 107 -14.63 -0.83 -20.84
C LEU A 107 -14.61 0.31 -19.81
N PRO A 108 -14.00 0.12 -18.64
CA PRO A 108 -13.81 1.22 -17.69
C PRO A 108 -12.94 2.29 -18.34
N GLU A 109 -13.24 3.54 -18.00
CA GLU A 109 -12.42 4.66 -18.40
C GLU A 109 -11.10 4.63 -17.65
N LYS A 110 -10.07 5.14 -18.31
CA LYS A 110 -8.75 5.32 -17.73
C LYS A 110 -8.77 6.61 -16.91
N ASP A 111 -8.79 6.48 -15.59
CA ASP A 111 -9.03 7.60 -14.66
C ASP A 111 -7.72 8.14 -14.05
N ARG A 112 -7.40 7.75 -12.82
CA ARG A 112 -6.33 8.27 -11.99
C ARG A 112 -5.31 7.19 -11.72
N HIS A 113 -4.06 7.49 -12.03
CA HIS A 113 -2.95 6.63 -11.67
C HIS A 113 -2.78 6.54 -10.14
N PRO A 114 -2.61 5.34 -9.55
CA PRO A 114 -2.71 5.13 -8.10
C PRO A 114 -1.46 5.55 -7.32
N LEU A 115 -0.44 6.12 -7.98
CA LEU A 115 0.82 6.51 -7.34
C LEU A 115 0.60 7.27 -6.04
N TYR A 116 -0.28 8.27 -6.01
CA TYR A 116 -0.51 9.07 -4.80
C TYR A 116 -0.99 8.22 -3.62
N ALA A 117 -1.79 7.19 -3.89
CA ALA A 117 -2.36 6.31 -2.88
C ALA A 117 -1.31 5.35 -2.29
N ILE A 118 -0.31 4.97 -3.08
CA ILE A 118 0.73 4.02 -2.67
C ILE A 118 2.13 4.64 -2.56
N LEU A 119 2.27 5.96 -2.74
CA LEU A 119 3.57 6.67 -2.72
C LEU A 119 4.33 6.44 -1.42
N ALA A 120 3.59 6.38 -0.31
CA ALA A 120 4.10 6.09 1.02
C ALA A 120 4.70 4.68 1.13
N SER A 121 4.32 3.74 0.27
CA SER A 121 4.86 2.39 0.25
C SER A 121 5.89 2.23 -0.87
N TYR A 122 5.57 2.69 -2.08
CA TYR A 122 6.38 2.50 -3.28
C TYR A 122 7.76 3.15 -3.18
N ALA A 123 7.84 4.43 -2.83
CA ALA A 123 9.13 5.11 -2.80
C ALA A 123 10.09 4.53 -1.74
N PRO A 124 9.63 4.21 -0.51
CA PRO A 124 10.46 3.50 0.46
C PRO A 124 10.83 2.07 0.02
N MET A 125 9.91 1.32 -0.59
CA MET A 125 10.22 -0.02 -1.13
C MET A 125 11.33 0.06 -2.20
N LEU A 126 11.23 1.02 -3.12
CA LEU A 126 12.25 1.25 -4.13
C LEU A 126 13.60 1.65 -3.50
N ARG A 127 13.57 2.50 -2.47
CA ARG A 127 14.77 2.90 -1.74
C ARG A 127 15.43 1.69 -1.07
N LEU A 128 14.64 0.81 -0.47
CA LEU A 128 15.16 -0.40 0.16
C LEU A 128 15.83 -1.32 -0.88
N CYS A 129 15.18 -1.51 -2.04
CA CYS A 129 15.72 -2.28 -3.16
C CYS A 129 17.05 -1.74 -3.68
N SER A 130 17.18 -0.41 -3.81
CA SER A 130 18.41 0.23 -4.34
C SER A 130 19.64 -0.01 -3.46
N LEU A 131 19.44 -0.32 -2.18
CA LEU A 131 20.51 -0.56 -1.21
C LEU A 131 21.03 -2.00 -1.20
N PHE A 132 20.35 -2.96 -1.84
CA PHE A 132 20.74 -4.38 -1.74
C PHE A 132 22.09 -4.71 -2.37
N LYS A 133 22.40 -4.13 -3.53
CA LYS A 133 23.68 -4.36 -4.21
C LYS A 133 24.85 -3.81 -3.40
N GLU A 134 24.68 -2.60 -2.88
CA GLU A 134 25.71 -1.90 -2.11
C GLU A 134 25.91 -2.53 -0.72
N LYS A 135 24.81 -2.94 -0.06
CA LYS A 135 24.86 -3.81 1.13
C LYS A 135 25.75 -5.03 0.89
N LYS A 136 25.50 -5.75 -0.21
CA LYS A 136 26.27 -6.96 -0.56
C LYS A 136 27.75 -6.65 -0.77
N ARG A 137 28.07 -5.54 -1.46
CA ARG A 137 29.46 -5.10 -1.72
C ARG A 137 30.23 -4.81 -0.43
N ARG A 138 29.56 -4.28 0.59
CA ARG A 138 30.15 -3.89 1.89
C ARG A 138 30.32 -5.04 2.88
N GLY A 139 29.81 -6.24 2.58
CA GLY A 139 30.03 -7.42 3.41
C GLY A 139 29.44 -7.30 4.81
N LYS A 140 30.27 -7.51 5.85
CA LYS A 140 29.84 -7.67 7.26
C LYS A 140 29.09 -6.46 7.81
N ASP A 141 29.51 -5.25 7.44
CA ASP A 141 28.95 -3.98 7.95
C ASP A 141 27.92 -3.38 6.98
N GLY A 142 27.66 -4.05 5.86
CA GLY A 142 26.77 -3.55 4.81
C GLY A 142 25.31 -3.44 5.24
N GLY A 143 24.86 -4.27 6.19
CA GLY A 143 23.47 -4.25 6.70
C GLY A 143 23.15 -2.98 7.48
N GLU A 144 23.98 -2.66 8.48
CA GLU A 144 23.84 -1.46 9.30
C GLU A 144 24.02 -0.19 8.48
N TRP A 145 25.04 -0.16 7.61
CA TRP A 145 25.23 0.94 6.68
C TRP A 145 23.98 1.16 5.80
N ALA A 146 23.43 0.10 5.19
CA ALA A 146 22.25 0.24 4.34
C ALA A 146 21.03 0.72 5.11
N PHE A 147 20.84 0.24 6.35
CA PHE A 147 19.71 0.67 7.17
C PHE A 147 19.82 2.15 7.53
N ASN A 148 21.01 2.62 7.91
CA ASN A 148 21.24 4.04 8.17
C ASN A 148 20.97 4.89 6.92
N GLN A 149 21.47 4.46 5.75
CA GLN A 149 21.20 5.14 4.48
C GLN A 149 19.72 5.15 4.08
N TYR A 150 18.95 4.14 4.47
CA TYR A 150 17.51 4.09 4.27
C TYR A 150 16.81 5.13 5.17
N VAL A 151 17.11 5.12 6.48
CA VAL A 151 16.53 6.04 7.46
C VAL A 151 16.90 7.49 7.13
N ASP A 152 18.15 7.75 6.77
CA ASP A 152 18.64 9.08 6.39
C ASP A 152 17.86 9.63 5.19
N TRP A 153 17.63 8.81 4.16
CA TRP A 153 16.86 9.21 2.99
C TRP A 153 15.38 9.44 3.33
N MET A 154 14.77 8.56 4.14
CA MET A 154 13.39 8.72 4.61
C MET A 154 13.19 10.04 5.34
N MET A 155 14.18 10.45 6.14
CA MET A 155 14.10 11.66 6.95
C MET A 155 14.47 12.93 6.17
N ASN A 156 15.56 12.90 5.40
CA ASN A 156 16.13 14.10 4.77
C ASN A 156 15.57 14.38 3.36
N GLU A 157 15.16 13.37 2.62
CA GLU A 157 14.67 13.52 1.24
C GLU A 157 13.16 13.33 1.16
N PHE A 158 12.68 12.14 1.54
CA PHE A 158 11.26 11.77 1.47
C PHE A 158 10.43 12.61 2.47
N GLY A 159 10.98 12.82 3.67
CA GLY A 159 10.41 13.66 4.71
C GLY A 159 9.42 12.97 5.64
N TYR A 160 9.23 11.65 5.51
CA TYR A 160 8.39 10.84 6.38
C TYR A 160 9.15 9.61 6.84
N GLN A 161 8.93 9.20 8.09
CA GLN A 161 9.34 7.90 8.57
C GLN A 161 8.09 7.07 8.84
N LEU A 162 8.01 5.92 8.18
CA LEU A 162 6.82 5.09 8.16
C LEU A 162 7.10 3.77 8.86
N ALA A 163 6.19 3.36 9.74
CA ALA A 163 6.41 2.28 10.68
C ALA A 163 6.60 0.92 9.98
N TYR A 164 5.69 0.56 9.08
CA TYR A 164 5.73 -0.72 8.36
C TYR A 164 6.97 -0.83 7.48
N GLU A 165 7.27 0.22 6.73
CA GLU A 165 8.38 0.26 5.79
C GLU A 165 9.72 0.27 6.55
N SER A 166 9.80 0.94 7.70
CA SER A 166 10.99 0.90 8.58
C SER A 166 11.19 -0.47 9.23
N ALA A 167 10.11 -1.13 9.65
CA ALA A 167 10.17 -2.48 10.20
C ALA A 167 10.64 -3.48 9.13
N LEU A 168 10.09 -3.38 7.92
CA LEU A 168 10.52 -4.21 6.79
C LEU A 168 11.99 -3.94 6.44
N ALA A 169 12.42 -2.68 6.42
CA ALA A 169 13.82 -2.34 6.21
C ALA A 169 14.73 -2.95 7.29
N ALA A 170 14.35 -2.89 8.57
CA ALA A 170 15.10 -3.50 9.66
C ALA A 170 15.21 -5.03 9.50
N TYR A 171 14.08 -5.71 9.20
CA TYR A 171 14.10 -7.16 8.97
C TYR A 171 14.91 -7.56 7.73
N THR A 172 14.87 -6.74 6.69
CA THR A 172 15.57 -6.99 5.43
C THR A 172 17.08 -6.71 5.53
N LEU A 173 17.46 -5.71 6.32
CA LEU A 173 18.82 -5.19 6.36
C LEU A 173 19.63 -5.72 7.55
N LEU A 174 19.00 -5.89 8.72
CA LEU A 174 19.67 -6.18 9.99
C LEU A 174 19.39 -7.60 10.52
N ASP A 175 18.15 -8.09 10.41
CA ASP A 175 17.74 -9.37 11.00
C ASP A 175 18.11 -10.57 10.12
N LYS A 176 19.24 -11.22 10.40
CA LYS A 176 19.72 -12.40 9.65
C LYS A 176 18.73 -13.57 9.64
N LYS A 177 17.83 -13.70 10.62
CA LYS A 177 16.89 -14.82 10.72
C LYS A 177 15.67 -14.58 9.83
N LYS A 178 15.15 -13.35 9.82
CA LYS A 178 13.96 -12.96 9.04
C LYS A 178 14.28 -12.41 7.66
N GLN A 179 15.56 -12.18 7.35
CA GLN A 179 15.99 -11.56 6.10
C GLN A 179 15.50 -12.28 4.84
N ALA A 180 15.47 -13.62 4.82
CA ALA A 180 15.04 -14.36 3.63
C ALA A 180 13.55 -14.15 3.34
N GLU A 181 12.71 -14.19 4.37
CA GLU A 181 11.26 -13.97 4.30
C GLU A 181 10.95 -12.51 3.94
N ALA A 182 11.57 -11.56 4.63
CA ALA A 182 11.39 -10.12 4.38
C ALA A 182 11.83 -9.71 2.97
N ARG A 183 12.90 -10.33 2.43
CA ARG A 183 13.32 -10.13 1.03
C ARG A 183 12.38 -10.79 0.03
N GLY A 184 11.66 -11.83 0.45
CA GLY A 184 10.71 -12.56 -0.38
C GLY A 184 9.64 -11.66 -0.97
N ILE A 185 9.20 -10.63 -0.23
CA ILE A 185 8.18 -9.65 -0.65
C ILE A 185 8.56 -8.96 -1.98
N PHE A 186 9.86 -8.75 -2.24
CA PHE A 186 10.30 -8.07 -3.47
C PHE A 186 10.44 -9.00 -4.67
N HIS A 187 10.46 -10.33 -4.45
CA HIS A 187 10.68 -11.32 -5.52
C HIS A 187 11.94 -11.05 -6.39
N ILE A 188 13.01 -10.52 -5.79
CA ILE A 188 14.25 -10.15 -6.50
C ILE A 188 15.18 -11.36 -6.67
N GLY A 189 15.64 -11.58 -7.91
CA GLY A 189 16.63 -12.58 -8.31
C GLY A 189 18.08 -12.05 -8.36
N GLY A 190 18.28 -10.73 -8.39
CA GLY A 190 19.58 -10.07 -8.28
C GLY A 190 20.22 -9.61 -9.59
N ASN A 191 19.53 -9.77 -10.72
CA ASN A 191 19.99 -9.38 -12.07
C ASN A 191 19.00 -8.42 -12.76
N GLU A 192 18.05 -7.86 -12.02
CA GLU A 192 17.05 -6.94 -12.52
C GLU A 192 17.68 -5.67 -13.08
N THR A 193 17.16 -5.22 -14.20
CA THR A 193 17.32 -3.85 -14.67
C THR A 193 16.66 -2.87 -13.68
N PRO A 194 17.06 -1.58 -13.70
CA PRO A 194 16.41 -0.57 -12.85
C PRO A 194 14.89 -0.52 -12.99
N ASP A 195 14.38 -0.66 -14.22
CA ASP A 195 12.96 -0.70 -14.52
C ASP A 195 12.24 -1.93 -13.94
N GLU A 196 12.84 -3.11 -14.02
CA GLU A 196 12.29 -4.33 -13.41
C GLU A 196 12.30 -4.25 -11.88
N LEU A 197 13.34 -3.64 -11.30
CA LEU A 197 13.42 -3.42 -9.86
C LEU A 197 12.33 -2.46 -9.39
N ALA A 198 12.04 -1.41 -10.17
CA ALA A 198 10.94 -0.48 -9.93
C ALA A 198 9.57 -1.16 -10.04
N ASP A 199 9.36 -2.01 -11.05
CA ASP A 199 8.12 -2.79 -11.20
C ASP A 199 7.91 -3.76 -10.02
N LYS A 200 8.98 -4.39 -9.52
CA LYS A 200 8.91 -5.26 -8.32
C LYS A 200 8.66 -4.48 -7.03
N ALA A 201 9.29 -3.31 -6.88
CA ALA A 201 9.02 -2.42 -5.74
C ALA A 201 7.58 -1.89 -5.75
N TRP A 202 7.01 -1.66 -6.95
CA TRP A 202 5.60 -1.30 -7.12
C TRP A 202 4.66 -2.42 -6.69
N ALA A 203 4.92 -3.67 -7.08
CA ALA A 203 4.15 -4.81 -6.59
C ALA A 203 4.23 -4.94 -5.06
N ALA A 204 5.43 -4.89 -4.48
CA ALA A 204 5.62 -4.92 -3.03
C ALA A 204 4.92 -3.75 -2.30
N ALA A 205 4.75 -2.60 -2.95
CA ALA A 205 4.04 -1.46 -2.39
C ALA A 205 2.56 -1.74 -2.13
N TRP A 206 1.93 -2.57 -2.99
CA TRP A 206 0.55 -3.00 -2.83
C TRP A 206 0.40 -3.92 -1.62
N ASP A 207 1.29 -4.90 -1.44
CA ASP A 207 1.32 -5.75 -0.24
C ASP A 207 1.42 -4.92 1.06
N MET A 208 2.30 -3.93 1.06
CA MET A 208 2.46 -2.99 2.18
C MET A 208 1.21 -2.14 2.40
N GLN A 209 0.55 -1.73 1.32
CA GLN A 209 -0.72 -1.00 1.40
C GLN A 209 -1.84 -1.88 1.98
N TYR A 210 -1.93 -3.16 1.61
CA TYR A 210 -2.89 -4.08 2.22
C TYR A 210 -2.62 -4.32 3.69
N ALA A 211 -1.35 -4.48 4.10
CA ALA A 211 -1.00 -4.60 5.51
C ALA A 211 -1.49 -3.39 6.32
N ARG A 212 -1.30 -2.18 5.76
CA ARG A 212 -1.81 -0.93 6.33
C ARG A 212 -3.35 -0.90 6.38
N LEU A 213 -4.03 -1.35 5.33
CA LEU A 213 -5.50 -1.38 5.26
C LEU A 213 -6.13 -2.42 6.17
N VAL A 214 -5.49 -3.57 6.38
CA VAL A 214 -5.91 -4.60 7.33
C VAL A 214 -5.85 -4.07 8.74
N ASP A 215 -4.75 -3.40 9.10
CA ASP A 215 -4.64 -2.73 10.39
C ASP A 215 -5.64 -1.55 10.48
N MET A 216 -5.97 -0.88 9.38
CA MET A 216 -7.00 0.19 9.29
C MET A 216 -8.47 -0.27 9.08
N GLY A 217 -8.79 -1.57 9.06
CA GLY A 217 -10.18 -2.04 8.86
C GLY A 217 -10.99 -2.04 10.17
N PRO A 218 -12.21 -1.45 10.26
CA PRO A 218 -13.22 -1.28 9.21
C PRO A 218 -13.72 0.18 9.07
N MET A 219 -13.27 0.94 8.08
CA MET A 219 -13.86 2.25 7.78
C MET A 219 -14.04 2.49 6.28
N GLY A 220 -15.29 2.78 5.90
CA GLY A 220 -15.68 3.24 4.57
C GLY A 220 -15.15 4.64 4.25
N LEU A 221 -14.87 4.83 2.98
CA LEU A 221 -13.96 5.82 2.39
C LEU A 221 -14.52 7.25 2.24
N MET A 222 -15.45 7.73 3.09
CA MET A 222 -16.10 9.04 2.87
C MET A 222 -16.24 9.99 4.09
N GLY A 223 -15.51 9.79 5.18
CA GLY A 223 -15.67 10.58 6.42
C GLY A 223 -14.41 11.24 6.97
N PHE A 224 -13.40 11.53 6.15
CA PHE A 224 -12.02 11.80 6.60
C PHE A 224 -11.77 13.09 7.40
N MET A 225 -12.78 13.88 7.81
CA MET A 225 -12.54 15.12 8.56
C MET A 225 -13.20 15.23 9.94
N ASP A 226 -14.14 14.36 10.31
CA ASP A 226 -14.80 14.49 11.62
C ASP A 226 -15.26 13.12 12.13
N ARG A 227 -14.42 12.43 12.93
CA ARG A 227 -14.79 11.83 14.23
C ARG A 227 -13.87 10.71 14.72
N LYS A 228 -13.62 10.86 16.02
CA LYS A 228 -12.96 10.02 17.05
C LYS A 228 -12.91 8.51 16.77
N PHE A 229 -11.67 8.03 16.81
CA PHE A 229 -11.20 6.70 16.43
C PHE A 229 -11.13 5.76 17.66
N ARG A 230 -11.34 4.46 17.49
CA ARG A 230 -10.99 3.45 18.50
C ARG A 230 -10.22 2.28 17.86
N ASN A 231 -9.08 1.97 18.49
CA ASN A 231 -8.16 0.84 18.29
C ASN A 231 -7.20 0.86 17.09
N ILE A 232 -6.49 1.98 16.91
CA ILE A 232 -5.10 2.09 16.41
C ILE A 232 -4.52 3.35 17.08
N ALA A 233 -3.21 3.44 17.29
CA ALA A 233 -2.54 4.64 17.80
C ALA A 233 -2.97 5.89 17.00
N VAL A 234 -3.54 6.86 17.71
CA VAL A 234 -4.06 8.11 17.16
C VAL A 234 -3.31 9.25 17.83
N ALA A 235 -2.70 10.11 17.02
CA ALA A 235 -2.35 11.47 17.46
C ALA A 235 -3.60 12.34 17.32
N THR A 236 -4.17 12.79 18.45
CA THR A 236 -5.34 13.68 18.51
C THR A 236 -5.16 14.72 19.61
N GLU A 237 -5.93 15.81 19.52
CA GLU A 237 -5.93 16.94 20.45
C GLU A 237 -6.53 16.51 21.81
N ASP A 238 -5.99 17.07 22.89
CA ASP A 238 -6.16 16.63 24.29
C ASP A 238 -7.54 16.91 24.93
N SER A 239 -8.63 16.63 24.21
CA SER A 239 -10.01 16.80 24.71
C SER A 239 -10.84 15.50 24.72
N ASP A 240 -10.22 14.36 24.41
CA ASP A 240 -10.92 13.08 24.29
C ASP A 240 -10.91 12.22 25.57
N PRO A 241 -12.08 11.72 26.01
CA PRO A 241 -12.24 11.10 27.33
C PRO A 241 -11.49 9.78 27.52
N HIS A 242 -11.08 9.58 28.78
CA HIS A 242 -10.13 8.59 29.29
C HIS A 242 -10.48 7.12 28.99
N ASP A 243 -11.78 6.79 28.90
CA ASP A 243 -12.27 5.41 28.73
C ASP A 243 -11.96 4.79 27.35
N SER A 244 -11.31 5.55 26.47
CA SER A 244 -10.93 5.16 25.11
C SER A 244 -9.56 4.46 25.00
N LYS A 245 -8.82 4.26 26.12
CA LYS A 245 -7.35 4.05 26.15
C LYS A 245 -6.87 2.67 26.66
N MET A 246 -7.70 1.63 26.70
CA MET A 246 -7.49 0.42 27.53
C MET A 246 -6.31 -0.54 27.18
N ARG A 247 -5.38 -0.22 26.27
CA ARG A 247 -4.17 -1.06 26.03
C ARG A 247 -2.85 -0.32 25.81
N ALA A 248 -2.87 1.01 25.78
CA ALA A 248 -1.69 1.82 25.53
C ALA A 248 -1.25 2.51 26.84
N GLN A 249 0.02 2.39 27.22
CA GLN A 249 0.56 3.08 28.40
C GLN A 249 1.01 4.49 28.00
N LEU A 250 0.43 5.52 28.63
CA LEU A 250 0.84 6.92 28.50
C LEU A 250 2.21 7.10 29.18
N ILE A 251 3.20 7.61 28.44
CA ILE A 251 4.55 7.83 28.96
C ILE A 251 4.81 9.30 29.29
N GLU A 252 4.42 10.23 28.42
CA GLU A 252 4.69 11.66 28.61
C GLU A 252 3.67 12.51 27.85
N THR A 253 3.39 13.70 28.39
CA THR A 253 2.60 14.74 27.71
C THR A 253 3.50 15.95 27.45
N ILE A 254 3.62 16.36 26.19
CA ILE A 254 4.45 17.50 25.80
C ILE A 254 3.57 18.49 25.04
N ARG A 255 3.30 19.63 25.68
CA ARG A 255 2.29 20.60 25.23
C ARG A 255 0.94 19.87 25.06
N ASN A 256 0.41 19.80 23.84
CA ASN A 256 -0.94 19.31 23.56
C ASN A 256 -0.93 17.87 23.00
N CYS A 257 0.20 17.16 23.09
CA CYS A 257 0.36 15.82 22.53
C CYS A 257 0.73 14.80 23.62
N ALA A 258 0.04 13.66 23.59
CA ALA A 258 0.27 12.52 24.49
C ALA A 258 1.03 11.39 23.75
N VAL A 259 2.06 10.84 24.40
CA VAL A 259 2.94 9.79 23.85
C VAL A 259 2.62 8.44 24.50
N TYR A 260 2.44 7.38 23.69
CA TYR A 260 2.08 6.03 24.16
C TYR A 260 3.08 4.96 23.70
N LEU A 261 3.21 3.89 24.48
CA LEU A 261 4.12 2.75 24.23
C LEU A 261 3.37 1.44 23.97
N MET A 262 3.89 0.62 23.04
CA MET A 262 3.55 -0.82 22.91
C MET A 262 4.83 -1.68 22.79
N PRO A 263 4.95 -2.85 23.45
CA PRO A 263 6.21 -3.60 23.49
C PRO A 263 6.56 -4.28 22.16
N SER A 264 7.82 -4.15 21.72
CA SER A 264 8.45 -4.93 20.61
C SER A 264 9.44 -5.95 21.17
N GLY A 265 9.60 -7.10 20.50
CA GLY A 265 10.60 -8.13 20.82
C GLY A 265 11.98 -7.92 20.17
N VAL A 266 12.18 -6.84 19.40
CA VAL A 266 13.44 -6.50 18.72
C VAL A 266 13.87 -5.10 19.18
N LYS A 267 15.11 -4.98 19.66
CA LYS A 267 15.72 -3.72 20.12
C LYS A 267 16.45 -3.04 18.96
N ILE A 268 15.98 -1.87 18.53
CA ILE A 268 16.62 -1.03 17.51
C ILE A 268 17.78 -0.26 18.18
N PRO A 269 18.98 -0.20 17.58
CA PRO A 269 20.08 0.61 18.10
C PRO A 269 19.69 2.09 18.17
N GLU A 270 20.11 2.78 19.23
CA GLU A 270 19.94 4.23 19.32
C GLU A 270 20.73 4.93 18.20
N SER A 271 20.06 5.85 17.53
CA SER A 271 20.62 6.77 16.55
C SER A 271 20.53 8.19 17.12
N GLU A 272 21.45 9.07 16.73
CA GLU A 272 21.33 10.52 17.02
C GLU A 272 20.03 11.12 16.44
N PHE A 273 19.38 10.42 15.52
CA PHE A 273 18.13 10.79 14.87
C PHE A 273 16.91 9.99 15.36
N GLY A 274 17.05 9.02 16.26
CA GLY A 274 15.92 8.23 16.75
C GLY A 274 16.26 7.14 17.77
N SER A 275 15.34 6.91 18.71
CA SER A 275 15.38 5.83 19.71
C SER A 275 14.26 4.81 19.48
N ASP A 276 14.50 3.55 19.85
CA ASP A 276 13.49 2.48 19.80
C ASP A 276 12.41 2.68 20.86
N LEU A 277 11.15 2.70 20.46
CA LEU A 277 10.00 2.87 21.36
C LEU A 277 9.02 1.68 21.34
N GLY A 278 9.29 0.60 20.60
CA GLY A 278 8.37 -0.52 20.49
C GLY A 278 7.08 -0.18 19.70
N TYR A 279 6.63 -1.08 18.83
CA TYR A 279 5.82 -0.70 17.66
C TYR A 279 4.34 -0.47 17.90
N GLY A 280 3.84 0.58 17.23
CA GLY A 280 2.45 0.91 16.96
C GLY A 280 2.35 2.38 16.53
N VAL A 281 2.82 2.70 15.32
CA VAL A 281 3.06 4.08 14.83
C VAL A 281 4.08 4.85 15.69
N SER A 282 5.37 4.56 15.49
CA SER A 282 6.39 5.56 15.75
C SER A 282 6.42 6.55 14.59
N PHE A 283 5.78 7.71 14.77
CA PHE A 283 6.46 8.92 14.34
C PHE A 283 7.67 9.00 15.28
N LEU A 284 8.84 8.52 14.85
CA LEU A 284 10.04 8.83 15.61
C LEU A 284 10.02 10.34 15.78
N ARG A 285 10.04 10.76 17.04
CA ARG A 285 9.98 12.17 17.42
C ARG A 285 11.08 12.85 16.64
N ARG A 286 10.68 13.58 15.60
CA ARG A 286 11.57 14.50 14.91
C ARG A 286 12.07 15.46 15.99
N THR A 287 13.29 15.23 16.47
CA THR A 287 13.99 16.18 17.34
C THR A 287 14.32 17.46 16.57
N THR A 288 14.26 17.39 15.23
CA THR A 288 14.48 18.50 14.30
C THR A 288 13.31 18.65 13.31
N PRO A 289 12.88 19.90 13.00
CA PRO A 289 11.86 20.16 11.99
C PRO A 289 12.19 19.52 10.64
N ARG A 290 11.17 19.28 9.81
CA ARG A 290 11.36 18.87 8.41
C ARG A 290 12.26 19.90 7.71
N LYS A 291 13.37 19.46 7.13
CA LYS A 291 14.23 20.34 6.33
C LYS A 291 13.37 20.95 5.23
N ALA A 292 13.53 22.25 5.01
CA ALA A 292 12.93 22.92 3.86
C ALA A 292 13.41 22.19 2.59
N GLY A 293 12.48 21.68 1.77
CA GLY A 293 12.82 20.96 0.54
C GLY A 293 12.47 19.46 0.50
N CYS A 294 12.17 18.82 1.64
CA CYS A 294 11.71 17.43 1.62
C CYS A 294 10.37 17.30 0.86
N ASP A 295 10.30 16.43 -0.14
CA ASP A 295 9.13 16.23 -1.00
C ASP A 295 9.08 14.77 -1.50
N PRO A 296 8.07 13.98 -1.13
CA PRO A 296 7.96 12.57 -1.54
C PRO A 296 8.00 12.32 -3.04
N LEU A 297 7.41 13.22 -3.83
CA LEU A 297 7.35 13.08 -5.29
C LEU A 297 8.71 13.42 -5.90
N ALA A 298 9.37 14.47 -5.40
CA ALA A 298 10.72 14.81 -5.84
C ALA A 298 11.76 13.79 -5.39
N ALA A 299 11.63 13.24 -4.18
CA ALA A 299 12.49 12.19 -3.65
C ALA A 299 12.36 10.90 -4.46
N LEU A 300 11.13 10.52 -4.85
CA LEU A 300 10.89 9.40 -5.74
C LEU A 300 11.52 9.63 -7.13
N ASP A 301 11.26 10.77 -7.76
CA ASP A 301 11.80 11.06 -9.10
C ASP A 301 13.34 11.09 -9.10
N SER A 302 13.94 11.71 -8.09
CA SER A 302 15.40 11.74 -7.93
C SER A 302 15.96 10.33 -7.72
N LEU A 303 15.27 9.49 -6.95
CA LEU A 303 15.65 8.10 -6.73
C LEU A 303 15.60 7.29 -8.04
N GLU A 304 14.48 7.35 -8.77
CA GLU A 304 14.32 6.66 -10.06
C GLU A 304 15.41 7.08 -11.07
N ARG A 305 15.71 8.38 -11.16
CA ARG A 305 16.80 8.89 -11.99
C ARG A 305 18.17 8.36 -11.58
N SER A 306 18.49 8.41 -10.29
CA SER A 306 19.79 7.95 -9.76
C SER A 306 20.01 6.45 -10.00
N MET A 307 18.91 5.68 -10.05
CA MET A 307 18.94 4.25 -10.34
C MET A 307 18.99 3.95 -11.84
N GLY A 308 18.73 4.93 -12.70
CA GLY A 308 18.68 4.75 -14.16
C GLY A 308 17.36 4.18 -14.67
N VAL A 309 16.26 4.33 -13.92
CA VAL A 309 14.90 3.93 -14.37
C VAL A 309 14.51 4.79 -15.56
N GLN A 310 14.20 4.15 -16.69
CA GLN A 310 13.86 4.85 -17.94
C GLN A 310 12.36 5.19 -17.99
N ARG A 311 11.49 4.25 -17.63
CA ARG A 311 10.03 4.47 -17.61
C ARG A 311 9.63 5.06 -16.26
N ARG A 312 9.79 6.36 -16.08
CA ARG A 312 9.58 7.03 -14.79
C ARG A 312 8.12 7.06 -14.37
N THR A 313 7.87 6.79 -13.09
CA THR A 313 6.52 6.68 -12.52
C THR A 313 5.84 8.04 -12.41
N LEU A 314 6.62 9.11 -12.16
CA LEU A 314 6.08 10.47 -12.08
C LEU A 314 5.57 10.98 -13.44
N THR A 315 6.26 10.65 -14.52
CA THR A 315 5.83 10.96 -15.89
C THR A 315 4.49 10.31 -16.19
N ALA A 316 4.34 9.02 -15.88
CA ALA A 316 3.08 8.30 -16.03
C ALA A 316 1.95 8.87 -15.15
N PHE A 317 2.25 9.21 -13.90
CA PHE A 317 1.28 9.82 -12.98
C PHE A 317 0.79 11.20 -13.46
N ARG A 318 1.66 11.99 -14.10
CA ARG A 318 1.32 13.31 -14.66
C ARG A 318 0.35 13.22 -15.84
N GLU A 319 0.39 12.14 -16.63
CA GLU A 319 -0.58 11.91 -17.70
C GLU A 319 -1.99 11.61 -17.16
N TYR A 320 -2.07 11.01 -15.95
CA TYR A 320 -3.32 10.58 -15.32
C TYR A 320 -3.41 11.00 -13.83
N PRO A 321 -3.40 12.31 -13.53
CA PRO A 321 -3.32 12.80 -12.15
C PRO A 321 -4.67 12.71 -11.40
N GLY A 322 -5.77 12.50 -12.15
CA GLY A 322 -7.15 12.55 -11.67
C GLY A 322 -7.79 13.92 -11.83
N GLU A 323 -9.10 13.96 -12.10
CA GLU A 323 -9.85 15.18 -12.49
C GLU A 323 -9.84 16.28 -11.40
N ASP A 324 -9.75 15.91 -10.12
CA ASP A 324 -9.74 16.85 -9.00
C ASP A 324 -8.35 17.48 -8.71
N SER A 325 -7.36 17.23 -9.57
CA SER A 325 -6.00 17.75 -9.36
C SER A 325 -5.92 19.26 -9.58
N SER A 326 -5.47 20.00 -8.56
CA SER A 326 -5.37 21.46 -8.66
C SER A 326 -4.30 21.90 -9.67
N PRO A 327 -4.50 23.01 -10.41
CA PRO A 327 -3.50 23.53 -11.34
C PRO A 327 -2.12 23.78 -10.72
N ALA A 328 -2.10 24.22 -9.45
CA ALA A 328 -0.85 24.42 -8.71
C ALA A 328 -0.10 23.10 -8.45
N PHE A 329 -0.84 22.02 -8.17
CA PHE A 329 -0.26 20.69 -8.01
C PHE A 329 0.29 20.16 -9.34
N LEU A 330 -0.45 20.31 -10.44
CA LEU A 330 0.01 19.90 -11.78
C LEU A 330 1.26 20.68 -12.23
N ALA A 331 1.31 21.98 -11.98
CA ALA A 331 2.49 22.80 -12.26
C ALA A 331 3.71 22.34 -11.46
N ARG A 332 3.53 21.99 -10.18
CA ARG A 332 4.59 21.42 -9.35
C ARG A 332 5.06 20.05 -9.86
N LEU A 333 4.15 19.18 -10.29
CA LEU A 333 4.50 17.87 -10.87
C LEU A 333 5.36 18.05 -12.12
N ALA A 334 4.96 18.93 -13.03
CA ALA A 334 5.74 19.24 -14.23
C ALA A 334 7.14 19.77 -13.87
N GLN A 335 7.22 20.70 -12.90
CA GLN A 335 8.51 21.23 -12.43
C GLN A 335 9.43 20.16 -11.84
N ILE A 336 8.91 19.10 -11.23
CA ILE A 336 9.73 17.99 -10.72
C ILE A 336 10.17 17.11 -11.89
N ASP A 337 9.22 16.71 -12.73
CA ASP A 337 9.43 15.78 -13.84
C ASP A 337 10.38 16.32 -14.93
N GLU A 338 10.40 17.63 -15.12
CA GLU A 338 11.22 18.32 -16.13
C GLU A 338 12.60 18.76 -15.58
N ARG A 339 12.92 18.48 -14.30
CA ARG A 339 14.24 18.82 -13.76
C ARG A 339 15.36 18.13 -14.56
N PRO A 340 16.45 18.86 -14.88
CA PRO A 340 17.64 18.24 -15.43
C PRO A 340 18.19 17.21 -14.45
N THR A 341 18.65 16.07 -14.96
CA THR A 341 19.42 15.12 -14.17
C THR A 341 20.73 15.80 -13.78
N THR A 342 20.88 16.22 -12.52
CA THR A 342 22.16 16.73 -12.04
C THR A 342 23.13 15.56 -11.92
N SER A 343 24.16 15.59 -12.77
CA SER A 343 25.22 14.57 -12.90
C SER A 343 26.05 14.38 -11.64
#